data_AF-A0A3M6QVC3-F1
#
_entry.id   AF-A0A3M6QVC3-F1
#
_cell.length_a   1.000
_cell.length_b   1.000
_cell.length_c   1.000
_cell.angle_alpha   90.00
_cell.angle_beta   90.00
_cell.angle_gamma   90.00
#
_symmetry.space_group_name_H-M   'P 1'
#
loop_
_entity.id
_entity.type
_entity.pdbx_description
1 polymer ?
#
loop_
_entity_poly.entity_id
_entity_poly.type
_entity_poly.pdbx_seq_one_letter_code
_entity_poly.pdbx_strand_id
1 'polypeptide(L)'
;MGEKGCVASLRSRRCLWHGVDGNWEKTMLFDELPWQGAVVMGVWIDRSAPGIADRVDVDIAWPCGKRQRLSFLDCYRCHITMNWGVVAEEVVLTARKTWVKNEDAGFLEKWHAIGVDLNALACYALVTEATHSAIQIYAMRFMLADIEEDRDAGYCQDS
;
A
#
# COMPACT_ATOMS: atom_id res chain seq x y z
N MET A 1 -29.36 11.57 41.18
CA MET A 1 -28.70 12.69 40.47
C MET A 1 -27.29 12.20 40.14
N GLY A 2 -27.00 11.60 39.00
CA GLY A 2 -27.35 12.00 37.64
C GLY A 2 -26.04 12.38 36.95
N GLU A 3 -25.24 11.38 36.58
CA GLU A 3 -24.05 11.53 35.74
C GLU A 3 -24.43 12.26 34.45
N LYS A 4 -23.66 13.28 34.10
CA LYS A 4 -23.65 13.82 32.75
C LYS A 4 -22.23 13.75 32.21
N GLY A 5 -22.07 12.79 31.31
CA GLY A 5 -20.88 12.65 30.49
C GLY A 5 -20.68 13.87 29.59
N CYS A 6 -19.43 14.15 29.30
CA CYS A 6 -19.04 15.01 28.21
C CYS A 6 -18.49 14.09 27.11
N VAL A 7 -19.34 13.77 26.13
CA VAL A 7 -18.94 13.07 24.91
C VAL A 7 -18.04 14.01 24.13
N ALA A 8 -16.74 13.73 24.14
CA ALA A 8 -15.78 14.44 23.31
C ALA A 8 -16.10 14.14 21.83
N SER A 9 -16.61 15.16 21.15
CA SER A 9 -16.89 15.17 19.71
C SER A 9 -15.61 14.85 18.90
N LEU A 10 -15.53 13.64 18.37
CA LEU A 10 -14.57 13.18 17.35
C LEU A 10 -14.84 13.87 16.00
N ARG A 11 -14.63 15.18 15.91
CA ARG A 11 -14.62 15.89 14.62
C ARG A 11 -13.22 16.40 14.31
N SER A 12 -12.72 15.98 13.15
CA SER A 12 -11.52 16.44 12.46
C SER A 12 -10.16 15.93 12.98
N ARG A 13 -9.85 14.64 12.74
CA ARG A 13 -8.46 14.23 12.50
C ARG A 13 -8.12 14.57 11.05
N ARG A 14 -7.54 15.75 10.82
CA ARG A 14 -7.05 16.15 9.50
C ARG A 14 -5.93 15.17 9.12
N CYS A 15 -6.12 14.39 8.06
CA CYS A 15 -5.12 13.44 7.60
C CYS A 15 -3.90 14.23 7.07
N LEU A 16 -2.85 14.34 7.88
CA LEU A 16 -1.64 15.12 7.57
C LEU A 16 -0.72 14.42 6.55
N TRP A 17 -1.05 13.19 6.15
CA TRP A 17 -0.43 12.48 5.05
C TRP A 17 -0.90 13.12 3.73
N HIS A 18 -0.17 14.15 3.32
CA HIS A 18 -0.25 14.70 1.97
C HIS A 18 1.01 14.27 1.25
N GLY A 19 0.88 13.74 0.03
CA GLY A 19 1.98 13.79 -0.92
C GLY A 19 2.26 15.27 -1.17
N VAL A 20 3.43 15.75 -0.76
CA VAL A 20 3.80 17.15 -0.97
C VAL A 20 4.15 17.30 -2.44
N ASP A 21 3.46 18.23 -3.11
CA ASP A 21 3.62 18.65 -4.50
C ASP A 21 5.07 18.63 -5.00
N GLY A 22 5.51 17.50 -5.56
CA GLY A 22 6.77 17.40 -6.30
C GLY A 22 8.06 17.41 -5.48
N ASN A 23 8.04 17.23 -4.15
CA ASN A 23 9.27 17.09 -3.35
C ASN A 23 9.21 15.84 -2.45
N TRP A 24 9.67 14.70 -2.98
CA TRP A 24 9.53 13.36 -2.41
C TRP A 24 10.57 13.01 -1.33
N GLU A 25 11.41 13.96 -0.92
CA GLU A 25 12.45 13.76 0.09
C GLU A 25 12.00 14.11 1.53
N LYS A 26 10.69 14.20 1.78
CA LYS A 26 10.17 14.17 3.16
C LYS A 26 9.77 12.74 3.51
N THR A 27 10.76 12.02 4.03
CA THR A 27 10.81 10.64 4.53
C THR A 27 9.50 10.11 5.10
N MET A 28 8.54 9.73 4.25
CA MET A 28 7.47 8.84 4.71
C MET A 28 8.07 7.44 4.81
N LEU A 29 8.20 6.96 6.04
CA LEU A 29 8.58 5.58 6.28
C LEU A 29 7.32 4.72 6.10
N PHE A 30 7.43 3.65 5.30
CA PHE A 30 6.32 2.73 5.05
C PHE A 30 5.70 2.22 6.35
N ASP A 31 6.54 1.90 7.34
CA ASP A 31 6.12 1.38 8.65
C ASP A 31 5.38 2.42 9.50
N GLU A 32 5.46 3.71 9.16
CA GLU A 32 4.81 4.82 9.88
C GLU A 32 3.46 5.23 9.28
N LEU A 33 3.04 4.61 8.18
CA LEU A 33 1.71 4.84 7.61
C LEU A 33 0.60 4.37 8.59
N PRO A 34 -0.62 4.94 8.53
CA PRO A 34 -1.69 4.65 9.49
C PRO A 34 -2.39 3.33 9.16
N TRP A 35 -1.64 2.22 9.24
CA TRP A 35 -2.10 0.88 8.88
C TRP A 35 -3.26 0.36 9.72
N GLN A 36 -3.38 0.80 10.97
CA GLN A 36 -4.46 0.38 11.85
C GLN A 36 -5.82 0.84 11.29
N GLY A 37 -6.61 -0.11 10.81
CA GLY A 37 -7.91 0.15 10.18
C GLY A 37 -7.83 0.58 8.71
N ALA A 38 -6.65 0.51 8.09
CA ALA A 38 -6.51 0.70 6.64
C ALA A 38 -7.11 -0.50 5.91
N VAL A 39 -7.84 -0.28 4.82
CA VAL A 39 -8.51 -1.34 4.05
C VAL A 39 -7.86 -1.45 2.67
N VAL A 40 -7.49 -2.67 2.28
CA VAL A 40 -7.02 -2.98 0.92
C VAL A 40 -8.21 -3.05 -0.01
N MET A 41 -8.26 -2.14 -0.99
CA MET A 41 -9.37 -2.02 -1.94
C MET A 41 -9.09 -2.79 -3.24
N GLY A 42 -7.82 -2.91 -3.62
CA GLY A 42 -7.42 -3.61 -4.83
C GLY A 42 -5.91 -3.64 -4.99
N VAL A 43 -5.46 -4.49 -5.90
CA VAL A 43 -4.05 -4.64 -6.29
C VAL A 43 -3.99 -4.63 -7.82
N TRP A 44 -3.12 -3.80 -8.39
CA TRP A 44 -2.88 -3.71 -9.83
C TRP A 44 -1.41 -4.01 -10.10
N ILE A 45 -1.16 -4.78 -11.14
CA ILE A 45 0.18 -5.15 -11.57
C ILE A 45 0.37 -4.58 -12.98
N ASP A 46 1.29 -3.64 -13.12
CA ASP A 46 1.70 -3.10 -14.41
C ASP A 46 3.05 -3.72 -14.80
N ARG A 47 3.01 -4.49 -15.90
CA ARG A 47 4.19 -5.03 -16.59
C ARG A 47 4.16 -4.70 -18.06
N SER A 48 3.57 -3.57 -18.44
CA SER A 48 3.47 -3.12 -19.82
C SER A 48 4.85 -2.89 -20.46
N ALA A 49 5.87 -2.57 -19.66
CA ALA A 49 7.28 -2.52 -20.06
C ALA A 49 8.17 -3.31 -19.08
N PRO A 50 8.24 -4.65 -19.20
CA PRO A 50 8.98 -5.52 -18.28
C PRO A 50 10.46 -5.13 -18.16
N GLY A 51 10.98 -5.09 -16.94
CA GLY A 51 12.35 -4.72 -16.61
C GLY A 51 12.65 -3.21 -16.69
N ILE A 52 11.69 -2.39 -17.14
CA ILE A 52 11.82 -0.92 -17.24
C ILE A 52 10.84 -0.23 -16.31
N ALA A 53 9.59 -0.68 -16.27
CA ALA A 53 8.51 -0.06 -15.51
C ALA A 53 7.62 -1.09 -14.81
N ASP A 54 8.19 -2.20 -14.34
CA ASP A 54 7.46 -3.15 -13.49
C ASP A 54 7.01 -2.43 -12.20
N ARG A 55 5.69 -2.36 -11.99
CA ARG A 55 5.05 -1.63 -10.90
C ARG A 55 3.91 -2.45 -10.30
N VAL A 56 3.74 -2.33 -8.99
CA VAL A 56 2.57 -2.85 -8.29
C VAL A 56 1.90 -1.70 -7.55
N ASP A 57 0.59 -1.56 -7.73
CA ASP A 57 -0.22 -0.59 -7.02
C ASP A 57 -1.15 -1.29 -6.05
N VAL A 58 -1.31 -0.72 -4.85
CA VAL A 58 -2.29 -1.14 -3.87
C VAL A 58 -3.11 0.08 -3.48
N ASP A 59 -4.41 0.03 -3.71
CA ASP A 59 -5.31 1.10 -3.33
C ASP A 59 -5.76 0.86 -1.90
N ILE A 60 -5.59 1.88 -1.07
CA ILE A 60 -5.88 1.83 0.35
C ILE A 60 -6.96 2.86 0.66
N ALA A 61 -8.02 2.41 1.35
CA ALA A 61 -8.92 3.30 2.07
C ALA A 61 -8.41 3.46 3.50
N TRP A 62 -8.09 4.69 3.89
CA TRP A 62 -7.56 4.99 5.21
C TRP A 62 -8.68 5.24 6.23
N PRO A 63 -8.42 5.04 7.55
CA PRO A 63 -9.40 5.31 8.61
C PRO A 63 -9.96 6.74 8.64
N CYS A 64 -9.24 7.69 8.04
CA CYS A 64 -9.68 9.09 7.94
C CYS A 64 -10.62 9.36 6.75
N GLY A 65 -10.98 8.34 5.97
CA GLY A 65 -11.84 8.44 4.79
C GLY A 65 -11.13 8.83 3.50
N LYS A 66 -9.81 9.13 3.53
CA LYS A 66 -9.02 9.32 2.31
C LYS A 66 -8.80 8.00 1.59
N ARG A 67 -8.77 8.04 0.26
CA ARG A 67 -8.34 6.94 -0.60
C ARG A 67 -7.05 7.33 -1.30
N GLN A 68 -6.03 6.49 -1.20
CA GLN A 68 -4.73 6.74 -1.79
C GLN A 68 -4.19 5.46 -2.43
N ARG A 69 -3.37 5.65 -3.45
CA ARG A 69 -2.67 4.59 -4.15
C ARG A 69 -1.25 4.51 -3.64
N LEU A 70 -0.88 3.33 -3.17
CA LEU A 70 0.46 2.96 -2.80
C LEU A 70 1.15 2.28 -3.98
N SER A 71 2.10 2.97 -4.59
CA SER A 71 2.79 2.53 -5.80
C SER A 71 4.19 2.04 -5.48
N PHE A 72 4.44 0.75 -5.67
CA PHE A 72 5.75 0.14 -5.61
C PHE A 72 6.38 0.18 -6.99
N LEU A 73 7.57 0.77 -7.08
CA LEU A 73 8.26 1.01 -8.34
C LEU A 73 9.56 0.21 -8.40
N ASP A 74 10.00 -0.06 -9.63
CA ASP A 74 11.21 -0.81 -9.91
C ASP A 74 11.13 -2.19 -9.22
N CYS A 75 10.03 -2.89 -9.50
CA CYS A 75 9.67 -4.16 -8.85
C CYS A 75 10.46 -5.34 -9.41
N TYR A 76 10.98 -6.19 -8.53
CA TYR A 76 11.73 -7.40 -8.87
C TYR A 76 10.98 -8.69 -8.51
N ARG A 77 9.99 -8.61 -7.62
CA ARG A 77 9.12 -9.74 -7.25
C ARG A 77 7.80 -9.24 -6.73
N CYS A 78 6.72 -9.92 -7.11
CA CYS A 78 5.41 -9.78 -6.49
C CYS A 78 4.91 -11.19 -6.16
N HIS A 79 4.62 -11.45 -4.88
CA HIS A 79 4.07 -12.70 -4.41
C HIS A 79 2.80 -12.39 -3.62
N ILE A 80 1.67 -12.86 -4.14
CA ILE A 80 0.34 -12.59 -3.59
C ILE A 80 -0.34 -13.93 -3.33
N THR A 81 -0.74 -14.16 -2.09
CA THR A 81 -1.57 -15.29 -1.67
C THR A 81 -2.89 -14.72 -1.18
N MET A 82 -3.98 -14.95 -1.93
CA MET A 82 -5.31 -14.48 -1.57
C MET A 82 -6.17 -15.65 -1.12
N ASN A 83 -6.85 -15.50 0.01
CA ASN A 83 -7.93 -16.40 0.40
C ASN A 83 -9.26 -15.70 0.17
N TRP A 84 -10.28 -16.44 -0.27
CA TRP A 84 -11.63 -15.93 -0.54
C TRP A 84 -12.68 -16.75 0.21
N GLY A 85 -13.91 -16.23 0.28
CA GLY A 85 -15.06 -16.96 0.86
C GLY A 85 -15.63 -16.35 2.13
N VAL A 86 -15.16 -15.16 2.53
CA VAL A 86 -15.70 -14.37 3.64
C VAL A 86 -16.23 -13.05 3.08
N VAL A 87 -17.42 -12.61 3.54
CA VAL A 87 -17.97 -11.29 3.23
C VAL A 87 -17.54 -10.32 4.32
N ALA A 88 -16.39 -9.67 4.13
CA ALA A 88 -15.83 -8.69 5.06
C ALA A 88 -14.89 -7.72 4.33
N GLU A 89 -14.59 -6.59 4.97
CA GLU A 89 -13.54 -5.68 4.51
C GLU A 89 -12.15 -6.28 4.77
N GLU A 90 -11.23 -6.10 3.80
CA GLU A 90 -9.84 -6.54 3.93
C GLU A 90 -9.01 -5.50 4.68
N VAL A 91 -9.25 -5.38 5.98
CA VAL A 91 -8.45 -4.54 6.88
C VAL A 91 -7.02 -5.08 6.97
N VAL A 92 -6.03 -4.19 6.95
CA VAL A 92 -4.61 -4.52 7.12
C VAL A 92 -4.38 -4.94 8.57
N LEU A 93 -4.05 -6.22 8.76
CA LEU A 93 -3.64 -6.81 10.04
C LEU A 93 -2.20 -6.42 10.38
N THR A 94 -1.29 -6.56 9.43
CA THR A 94 0.10 -6.14 9.58
C THR A 94 0.63 -5.55 8.28
N ALA A 95 1.50 -4.56 8.41
CA ALA A 95 2.27 -4.01 7.32
C ALA A 95 3.71 -3.84 7.81
N ARG A 96 4.69 -4.28 7.00
CA ARG A 96 6.10 -4.09 7.33
C ARG A 96 6.97 -3.91 6.11
N LYS A 97 8.00 -3.10 6.24
CA LYS A 97 9.15 -3.01 5.34
C LYS A 97 10.34 -3.71 5.96
N THR A 98 10.98 -4.59 5.21
CA THR A 98 12.30 -5.16 5.55
C THR A 98 13.26 -5.00 4.38
N TRP A 99 14.56 -5.07 4.64
CA TRP A 99 15.55 -5.12 3.56
C TRP A 99 15.72 -6.56 3.09
N VAL A 100 15.69 -6.80 1.77
CA VAL A 100 15.77 -8.17 1.22
C VAL A 100 17.08 -8.85 1.62
N LYS A 101 18.18 -8.10 1.74
CA LYS A 101 19.47 -8.62 2.21
C LYS A 101 19.42 -9.26 3.60
N ASN A 102 18.43 -8.90 4.43
CA ASN A 102 18.27 -9.45 5.76
C ASN A 102 17.33 -10.68 5.79
N GLU A 103 16.56 -10.92 4.73
CA GLU A 103 15.47 -11.91 4.73
C GLU A 103 15.66 -13.00 3.65
N ASP A 104 16.31 -12.68 2.52
CA ASP A 104 16.36 -13.53 1.33
C ASP A 104 17.63 -13.24 0.51
N ALA A 105 18.78 -13.58 1.09
CA ALA A 105 20.09 -13.41 0.44
C ALA A 105 20.18 -14.21 -0.88
N GLY A 106 19.58 -15.40 -0.93
CA GLY A 106 19.57 -16.24 -2.13
C GLY A 106 18.84 -15.62 -3.32
N PHE A 107 17.82 -14.77 -3.08
CA PHE A 107 17.24 -13.96 -4.14
C PHE A 107 18.24 -12.95 -4.71
N LEU A 108 18.99 -12.24 -3.85
CA LEU A 108 19.98 -11.26 -4.29
C LEU A 108 21.13 -11.91 -5.07
N GLU A 109 21.61 -13.07 -4.62
CA GLU A 109 22.66 -13.82 -5.30
C GLU A 109 22.30 -14.18 -6.74
N LYS A 110 21.04 -14.59 -6.99
CA LYS A 110 20.57 -14.92 -8.35
C LYS A 110 20.65 -13.73 -9.30
N TRP A 111 20.33 -12.53 -8.83
CA TRP A 111 20.38 -11.30 -9.61
C TRP A 111 21.80 -10.75 -9.76
N HIS A 112 22.59 -10.85 -8.70
CA HIS A 112 24.01 -10.50 -8.73
C HIS A 112 24.77 -11.36 -9.75
N ALA A 113 24.44 -12.65 -9.88
CA ALA A 113 25.05 -13.56 -10.85
C ALA A 113 24.85 -13.15 -12.32
N ILE A 114 23.84 -12.32 -12.61
CA ILE A 114 23.59 -11.76 -13.95
C ILE A 114 23.93 -10.26 -14.05
N GLY A 115 24.68 -9.73 -13.08
CA GLY A 115 25.21 -8.36 -13.11
C GLY A 115 24.26 -7.27 -12.61
N VAL A 116 23.20 -7.63 -11.87
CA VAL A 116 22.25 -6.66 -11.30
C VAL A 116 22.50 -6.49 -9.81
N ASP A 117 22.78 -5.26 -9.37
CA ASP A 117 22.93 -4.90 -7.96
C ASP A 117 21.58 -4.53 -7.33
N LEU A 118 21.17 -5.29 -6.33
CA LEU A 118 19.91 -5.13 -5.59
C LEU A 118 20.12 -4.85 -4.09
N ASN A 119 21.25 -4.26 -3.70
CA ASN A 119 21.58 -3.98 -2.30
C ASN A 119 20.56 -3.09 -1.56
N ALA A 120 19.86 -2.22 -2.30
CA ALA A 120 18.81 -1.35 -1.78
C ALA A 120 17.39 -1.94 -1.91
N LEU A 121 17.25 -3.20 -2.31
CA LEU A 121 15.94 -3.81 -2.49
C LEU A 121 15.25 -4.04 -1.15
N ALA A 122 14.00 -3.56 -1.03
CA ALA A 122 13.16 -3.76 0.13
C ALA A 122 12.01 -4.72 -0.17
N CYS A 123 11.59 -5.48 0.84
CA CYS A 123 10.36 -6.25 0.87
C CYS A 123 9.29 -5.44 1.60
N TYR A 124 8.20 -5.15 0.92
CA TYR A 124 7.00 -4.55 1.49
C TYR A 124 5.95 -5.65 1.63
N ALA A 125 5.55 -5.93 2.86
CA ALA A 125 4.62 -7.01 3.17
C ALA A 125 3.36 -6.46 3.84
N LEU A 126 2.20 -6.89 3.35
CA LEU A 126 0.88 -6.64 3.92
C LEU A 126 0.22 -7.99 4.21
N VAL A 127 -0.45 -8.09 5.35
CA VAL A 127 -1.36 -9.21 5.68
C VAL A 127 -2.71 -8.63 6.03
N THR A 128 -3.78 -9.19 5.50
CA THR A 128 -5.15 -8.75 5.80
C THR A 128 -5.77 -9.59 6.92
N GLU A 129 -6.74 -9.01 7.63
CA GLU A 129 -7.34 -9.60 8.82
C GLU A 129 -8.39 -10.66 8.49
N ALA A 130 -9.36 -10.33 7.63
CA ALA A 130 -10.52 -11.19 7.40
C ALA A 130 -10.17 -12.52 6.73
N THR A 131 -9.26 -12.47 5.74
CA THR A 131 -8.90 -13.65 4.95
C THR A 131 -7.48 -14.13 5.19
N HIS A 132 -6.68 -13.45 6.01
CA HIS A 132 -5.25 -13.75 6.13
C HIS A 132 -4.53 -13.76 4.77
N SER A 133 -5.02 -12.98 3.81
CA SER A 133 -4.35 -12.82 2.52
C SER A 133 -3.02 -12.09 2.73
N ALA A 134 -2.00 -12.44 1.95
CA ALA A 134 -0.66 -11.91 2.06
C ALA A 134 -0.18 -11.33 0.73
N ILE A 135 0.33 -10.10 0.77
CA ILE A 135 0.92 -9.40 -0.38
C ILE A 135 2.37 -9.09 -0.02
N GLN A 136 3.33 -9.59 -0.79
CA GLN A 136 4.75 -9.33 -0.64
C GLN A 136 5.34 -8.79 -1.94
N ILE A 137 5.95 -7.60 -1.87
CA ILE A 137 6.46 -6.90 -3.04
C ILE A 137 7.92 -6.55 -2.80
N TYR A 138 8.81 -6.98 -3.69
CA TYR A 138 10.21 -6.58 -3.71
C TYR A 138 10.37 -5.41 -4.65
N ALA A 139 10.70 -4.24 -4.12
CA ALA A 139 10.77 -2.99 -4.88
C ALA A 139 11.89 -2.09 -4.34
N MET A 140 12.41 -1.20 -5.19
CA MET A 140 13.43 -0.24 -4.76
C MET A 140 12.82 0.91 -3.95
N ARG A 141 11.57 1.25 -4.23
CA ARG A 141 10.88 2.38 -3.60
C ARG A 141 9.37 2.21 -3.66
N PHE A 142 8.69 3.01 -2.85
CA PHE A 142 7.25 3.18 -2.91
C PHE A 142 6.89 4.67 -2.94
N MET A 143 5.71 4.98 -3.44
CA MET A 143 5.11 6.31 -3.42
C MET A 143 3.67 6.21 -2.95
N LEU A 144 3.15 7.31 -2.39
CA LEU A 144 1.76 7.43 -1.99
C LEU A 144 1.15 8.62 -2.72
N ALA A 145 0.06 8.42 -3.43
CA ALA A 145 -0.66 9.46 -4.16
C ALA A 145 -2.15 9.42 -3.84
N ASP A 146 -2.80 10.57 -3.80
CA ASP A 146 -4.26 10.63 -3.72
C ASP A 146 -4.86 9.96 -4.97
N ILE A 147 -5.89 9.14 -4.78
CA ILE A 147 -6.68 8.64 -5.91
C ILE A 147 -7.64 9.77 -6.24
N GLU A 148 -7.45 10.42 -7.38
CA GLU A 148 -8.49 11.29 -7.94
C GLU A 148 -9.70 10.40 -8.21
N GLU A 149 -10.75 10.54 -7.41
CA GLU A 149 -12.04 9.97 -7.78
C GLU A 149 -12.41 10.58 -9.12
N ASP A 150 -12.57 9.75 -10.15
CA ASP A 150 -13.13 10.16 -11.43
C ASP A 150 -14.40 10.96 -11.14
N ARG A 151 -14.32 12.29 -11.26
CA ARG A 151 -15.50 13.18 -11.19
C ARG A 151 -16.39 13.03 -12.42
N ASP A 152 -16.11 12.05 -13.27
CA ASP A 152 -16.80 11.74 -14.51
C ASP A 152 -17.61 10.44 -14.46
N ALA A 153 -17.99 9.96 -13.27
CA ALA A 153 -19.24 9.19 -13.12
C ALA A 153 -20.48 10.12 -13.18
N GLY A 154 -20.47 11.07 -14.12
CA GLY A 154 -21.60 11.91 -14.45
C GLY A 154 -22.51 11.18 -15.43
N TYR A 155 -23.67 10.75 -14.95
CA TYR A 155 -24.88 10.49 -15.73
C TYR A 155 -24.73 9.56 -16.97
N CYS A 156 -24.91 8.25 -16.76
CA CYS A 156 -25.82 7.50 -17.63
C CYS A 156 -27.18 7.44 -16.93
N GLN A 157 -27.94 8.54 -16.98
CA GLN A 157 -29.39 8.45 -16.89
C GLN A 157 -29.92 8.16 -18.29
N ASP A 158 -30.73 7.11 -18.35
CA ASP A 158 -31.77 6.82 -19.33
C ASP A 158 -31.38 6.64 -20.81
N SER A 159 -31.56 5.41 -21.28
CA SER A 159 -32.34 5.10 -22.50
C SER A 159 -32.99 3.72 -22.36
#